data_AF-A0A804UBD6-F1
#
_entry.id   AF-A0A804UBD6-F1
#
_cell.length_a   1.000
_cell.length_b   1.000
_cell.length_c   1.000
_cell.angle_alpha   90.00
_cell.angle_beta   90.00
_cell.angle_gamma   90.00
#
_symmetry.space_group_name_H-M   'P 1'
#
loop_
_entity.id
_entity.type
_entity.pdbx_description
1 polymer ?
#
loop_
_entity_poly.entity_id
_entity_poly.type
_entity_poly.pdbx_seq_one_letter_code
_entity_poly.pdbx_strand_id
1 'polypeptide(L)'
;MASPLEYLPSEHICSRPLGLCFNKIGDLYIVDAYFGLLKVGPEGGLATPLATEAEVVRVNFTNDPDLDDEGNIYFTDSRIHYQRRIWGDQGQAALEKASICLLNCGPTGTEALKNLVLGGIGSVTVVDGSKVEASDLGNNFLLDEGCLGQPRAKSICSFLQELNDAVKAKFVDESPAHLIDTNPSFFSQFTVVIATQAATSPGATTLAASPSTAPGSPTRT
;
A
#
# COMPACT_ATOMS: atom_id res chain seq x y z
N MET A 1 -2.90 -21.42 -20.69
CA MET A 1 -2.66 -21.67 -19.26
C MET A 1 -3.45 -20.60 -18.52
N ALA A 2 -4.14 -20.97 -17.43
CA ALA A 2 -4.72 -20.00 -16.53
C ALA A 2 -3.60 -19.11 -15.97
N SER A 3 -3.83 -17.80 -15.91
CA SER A 3 -2.86 -16.88 -15.29
C SER A 3 -2.75 -17.23 -13.80
N PRO A 4 -1.55 -17.22 -13.19
CA PRO A 4 -1.39 -17.40 -11.74
C PRO A 4 -2.22 -16.42 -10.88
N LEU A 5 -2.77 -15.38 -11.50
CA LEU A 5 -3.46 -14.26 -10.87
C LEU A 5 -4.94 -14.17 -11.28
N GLU A 6 -5.49 -15.18 -11.95
CA GLU A 6 -6.94 -15.29 -12.25
C GLU A 6 -7.82 -15.14 -10.99
N TYR A 7 -7.28 -15.40 -9.81
CA TYR A 7 -8.01 -15.31 -8.54
C TYR A 7 -8.19 -13.86 -8.03
N LEU A 8 -7.40 -12.89 -8.49
CA LEU A 8 -7.37 -11.53 -7.95
C LEU A 8 -8.73 -10.81 -7.91
N PRO A 9 -9.58 -10.87 -8.96
CA PRO A 9 -10.90 -10.24 -8.90
C PRO A 9 -11.79 -10.81 -7.79
N SER A 10 -11.49 -12.02 -7.32
CA SER A 10 -12.19 -12.70 -6.24
C SER A 10 -11.35 -12.79 -4.97
N GLU A 11 -10.11 -12.27 -4.90
CA GLU A 11 -9.19 -12.46 -3.76
C GLU A 11 -9.83 -12.00 -2.43
N HIS A 12 -10.41 -10.81 -2.43
CA HIS A 12 -11.16 -10.26 -1.28
C HIS A 12 -12.39 -11.09 -0.86
N ILE A 13 -12.90 -11.98 -1.73
CA ILE A 13 -14.01 -12.92 -1.45
C ILE A 13 -13.47 -14.31 -1.07
N CYS A 14 -12.40 -14.73 -1.74
CA CYS A 14 -11.80 -16.06 -1.68
C CYS A 14 -10.68 -16.19 -0.66
N SER A 15 -10.40 -15.15 0.14
CA SER A 15 -9.34 -15.09 1.15
C SER A 15 -7.94 -14.85 0.55
N ARG A 16 -7.07 -14.22 1.34
CA ARG A 16 -5.63 -14.09 1.12
C ARG A 16 -4.91 -14.33 2.44
N PRO A 17 -4.57 -15.58 2.77
CA PRO A 17 -3.79 -15.89 3.96
C PRO A 17 -2.38 -15.29 3.82
N LEU A 18 -2.02 -14.38 4.71
CA LEU A 18 -0.71 -13.73 4.73
C LEU A 18 0.27 -14.40 5.71
N GLY A 19 -0.24 -15.18 6.65
CA GLY A 19 0.58 -15.91 7.60
C GLY A 19 -0.14 -17.11 8.18
N LEU A 20 0.65 -18.14 8.49
CA LEU A 20 0.19 -19.42 8.96
C LEU A 20 1.08 -19.88 10.11
N CYS A 21 0.49 -20.36 11.20
CA CYS A 21 1.24 -21.01 12.26
C CYS A 21 0.44 -22.16 12.89
N PHE A 22 1.14 -23.18 13.38
CA PHE A 22 0.52 -24.29 14.08
C PHE A 22 0.76 -24.18 15.58
N ASN A 23 -0.24 -24.52 16.40
CA ASN A 23 0.01 -24.82 17.80
C ASN A 23 0.54 -26.25 17.98
N LYS A 24 0.93 -26.60 19.21
CA LYS A 24 1.47 -27.93 19.55
C LYS A 24 0.48 -29.09 19.39
N ILE A 25 -0.83 -28.79 19.32
CA ILE A 25 -1.90 -29.78 19.21
C ILE A 25 -2.30 -29.97 17.72
N GLY A 26 -1.74 -29.17 16.81
CA GLY A 26 -1.99 -29.27 15.37
C GLY A 26 -3.12 -28.38 14.85
N ASP A 27 -3.62 -27.44 15.66
CA ASP A 27 -4.48 -26.38 15.12
C ASP A 27 -3.66 -25.43 14.25
N LEU A 28 -4.14 -25.18 13.03
CA LEU A 28 -3.61 -24.18 12.11
C LEU A 28 -4.30 -22.84 12.36
N TYR A 29 -3.52 -21.82 12.68
CA TYR A 29 -3.96 -20.44 12.73
C TYR A 29 -3.57 -19.74 11.43
N ILE A 30 -4.50 -18.96 10.91
CA ILE A 30 -4.37 -18.27 9.64
C ILE A 30 -4.66 -16.80 9.91
N VAL A 31 -3.71 -15.94 9.57
CA VAL A 31 -3.99 -14.50 9.49
C VAL A 31 -4.24 -14.14 8.05
N ASP A 32 -5.41 -13.57 7.81
CA ASP A 32 -5.93 -13.27 6.49
C ASP A 32 -6.03 -11.76 6.27
N ALA A 33 -5.71 -11.32 5.06
CA ALA A 33 -5.75 -9.91 4.71
C ALA A 33 -7.15 -9.27 4.92
N TYR A 34 -8.24 -10.03 4.76
CA TYR A 34 -9.62 -9.54 4.79
C TYR A 34 -10.46 -10.12 5.93
N PHE A 35 -10.15 -11.35 6.36
CA PHE A 35 -10.92 -12.12 7.33
C PHE A 35 -10.29 -12.15 8.74
N GLY A 36 -9.14 -11.52 8.94
CA GLY A 36 -8.48 -11.43 10.24
C GLY A 36 -7.92 -12.79 10.68
N LEU A 37 -8.08 -13.13 11.95
CA LEU A 37 -7.58 -14.38 12.51
C LEU A 37 -8.60 -15.51 12.35
N LEU A 38 -8.19 -16.57 11.67
CA LEU A 38 -8.95 -17.80 11.46
C LEU A 38 -8.22 -19.01 12.08
N LYS A 39 -8.95 -20.11 12.28
CA LYS A 39 -8.42 -21.38 12.77
C LYS A 39 -8.98 -22.58 12.01
N VAL A 40 -8.14 -23.58 11.76
CA VAL A 40 -8.52 -24.91 11.26
C VAL A 40 -7.99 -25.95 12.24
N GLY A 41 -8.83 -26.90 12.66
CA GLY A 41 -8.41 -27.98 13.56
C GLY A 41 -7.49 -29.00 12.87
N PRO A 42 -6.85 -29.91 13.63
CA PRO A 42 -5.94 -30.91 13.07
C PRO A 42 -6.60 -31.89 12.09
N GLU A 43 -7.92 -32.08 12.20
CA GLU A 43 -8.72 -32.89 11.28
C GLU A 43 -9.05 -32.16 9.95
N GLY A 44 -8.59 -30.92 9.79
CA GLY A 44 -8.91 -30.06 8.66
C GLY A 44 -10.34 -29.50 8.74
N GLY A 45 -10.88 -29.13 7.57
CA GLY A 45 -12.21 -28.53 7.43
C GLY A 45 -12.18 -27.04 7.09
N LEU A 46 -13.35 -26.40 7.15
CA LEU A 46 -13.49 -24.97 6.91
C LEU A 46 -12.85 -24.17 8.05
N ALA A 47 -12.14 -23.10 7.70
CA ALA A 47 -11.57 -22.20 8.69
C ALA A 47 -12.67 -21.47 9.47
N THR A 48 -12.54 -21.43 10.79
CA THR A 48 -13.44 -20.70 11.69
C THR A 48 -12.85 -19.34 12.05
N PRO A 49 -13.61 -18.23 11.94
CA PRO A 49 -13.13 -16.93 12.38
C PRO A 49 -13.01 -16.89 13.90
N LEU A 50 -11.86 -16.45 14.39
CA LEU A 50 -11.58 -16.26 15.83
C LEU A 50 -11.59 -14.79 16.23
N ALA A 51 -11.03 -13.90 15.39
CA ALA A 51 -11.04 -12.47 15.64
C ALA A 51 -11.00 -11.67 14.33
N THR A 52 -12.00 -10.81 14.13
CA THR A 52 -12.06 -9.85 13.03
C THR A 52 -11.86 -8.42 13.49
N GLU A 53 -11.79 -8.19 14.81
CA GLU A 53 -11.61 -6.88 15.43
C GLU A 53 -10.75 -6.99 16.70
N ALA A 54 -10.01 -5.93 16.99
CA ALA A 54 -9.27 -5.73 18.23
C ALA A 54 -9.53 -4.29 18.69
N GLU A 55 -9.90 -4.10 19.97
CA GLU A 55 -10.20 -2.78 20.54
C GLU A 55 -11.18 -1.93 19.68
N VAL A 56 -12.21 -2.57 19.12
CA VAL A 56 -13.24 -1.95 18.24
C VAL A 56 -12.71 -1.55 16.85
N VAL A 57 -11.42 -1.80 16.56
CA VAL A 57 -10.84 -1.62 15.23
C VAL A 57 -10.85 -2.96 14.51
N ARG A 58 -11.52 -3.03 13.36
CA ARG A 58 -11.43 -4.21 12.48
C ARG A 58 -9.97 -4.49 12.16
N VAL A 59 -9.50 -5.72 12.29
CA VAL A 59 -8.14 -6.13 11.88
C VAL A 59 -8.16 -6.57 10.41
N ASN A 60 -7.29 -6.01 9.57
CA ASN A 60 -7.07 -6.36 8.17
C ASN A 60 -5.56 -6.25 7.89
N PHE A 61 -5.07 -6.99 6.89
CA PHE A 61 -3.63 -7.10 6.62
C PHE A 61 -2.83 -7.54 7.86
N THR A 62 -3.37 -8.52 8.56
CA THR A 62 -2.70 -9.20 9.67
C THR A 62 -1.60 -10.10 9.12
N ASN A 63 -0.35 -9.89 9.57
CA ASN A 63 0.85 -10.62 9.15
C ASN A 63 1.49 -11.36 10.33
N ASP A 64 2.38 -12.29 10.00
CA ASP A 64 3.34 -12.92 10.92
C ASP A 64 2.72 -13.43 12.24
N PRO A 65 1.82 -14.41 12.19
CA PRO A 65 1.19 -14.92 13.40
C PRO A 65 2.20 -15.74 14.20
N ASP A 66 2.29 -15.47 15.50
CA ASP A 66 3.09 -16.23 16.44
C ASP A 66 2.26 -16.64 17.66
N LEU A 67 2.67 -17.73 18.29
CA LEU A 67 1.94 -18.38 19.39
C LEU A 67 2.85 -18.55 20.59
N ASP A 68 2.36 -18.24 21.78
CA ASP A 68 3.04 -18.63 23.01
C ASP A 68 2.57 -19.99 23.56
N ASP A 69 3.23 -20.44 24.63
CA ASP A 69 2.93 -21.71 25.28
C ASP A 69 1.58 -21.74 26.02
N GLU A 70 0.99 -20.57 26.29
CA GLU A 70 -0.33 -20.42 26.91
C GLU A 70 -1.47 -20.43 25.88
N GLY A 71 -1.12 -20.33 24.59
CA GLY A 71 -2.07 -20.27 23.47
C GLY A 71 -2.51 -18.86 23.11
N ASN A 72 -1.82 -17.82 23.61
CA ASN A 72 -2.01 -16.46 23.13
C ASN A 72 -1.45 -16.32 21.72
N ILE A 73 -2.11 -15.48 20.91
CA ILE A 73 -1.84 -15.33 19.49
C ILE A 73 -1.43 -13.88 19.25
N TYR A 74 -0.25 -13.71 18.67
CA TYR A 74 0.32 -12.42 18.32
C TYR A 74 0.34 -12.30 16.81
N PHE A 75 -0.08 -11.17 16.26
CA PHE A 75 0.02 -10.90 14.83
C PHE A 75 0.15 -9.40 14.61
N THR A 76 0.73 -9.01 13.48
CA THR A 76 0.93 -7.61 13.15
C THR A 76 -0.17 -7.11 12.23
N ASP A 77 -1.05 -6.21 12.69
CA ASP A 77 -1.86 -5.40 11.76
C ASP A 77 -0.97 -4.31 11.18
N SER A 78 -0.59 -4.50 9.91
CA SER A 78 0.39 -3.65 9.24
C SER A 78 -0.18 -2.33 8.72
N ARG A 79 -1.48 -2.03 8.92
CA ARG A 79 -2.07 -0.80 8.35
C ARG A 79 -1.65 0.48 9.06
N ILE A 80 -1.46 0.46 10.39
CA ILE A 80 -1.20 1.71 11.16
C ILE A 80 -0.35 1.53 12.43
N HIS A 81 -0.35 0.34 13.08
CA HIS A 81 0.19 0.22 14.44
C HIS A 81 1.72 0.27 14.54
N TYR A 82 2.44 -0.41 13.64
CA TYR A 82 3.90 -0.44 13.68
C TYR A 82 4.50 0.97 13.57
N GLN A 83 3.94 1.76 12.67
CA GLN A 83 4.35 3.13 12.36
C GLN A 83 4.04 4.12 13.50
N ARG A 84 2.86 4.03 14.14
CA ARG A 84 2.50 4.89 15.28
C ARG A 84 3.50 4.84 16.43
N ARG A 85 4.15 3.70 16.68
CA ARG A 85 5.16 3.57 17.74
C ARG A 85 6.40 4.42 17.48
N ILE A 86 6.76 4.66 16.22
CA ILE A 86 7.99 5.36 15.82
C ILE A 86 7.81 6.88 15.90
N TRP A 87 6.70 7.41 15.40
CA TRP A 87 6.47 8.86 15.29
C TRP A 87 5.36 9.41 16.18
N GLY A 88 4.72 8.55 16.98
CA GLY A 88 3.65 8.92 17.89
C GLY A 88 2.36 9.37 17.18
N ASP A 89 1.34 9.70 17.98
CA ASP A 89 0.04 10.10 17.45
C ASP A 89 0.11 11.36 16.57
N GLN A 90 0.97 12.32 16.93
CA GLN A 90 1.15 13.53 16.15
C GLN A 90 1.74 13.24 14.76
N GLY A 91 2.73 12.33 14.67
CA GLY A 91 3.31 11.92 13.41
C GLY A 91 2.32 11.16 12.53
N GLN A 92 1.53 10.27 13.13
CA GLN A 92 0.49 9.54 12.40
C GLN A 92 -0.60 10.47 11.87
N ALA A 93 -1.07 11.41 12.71
CA ALA A 93 -2.05 12.40 12.29
C ALA A 93 -1.53 13.32 11.17
N ALA A 94 -0.21 13.51 11.06
CA ALA A 94 0.39 14.22 9.93
C ALA A 94 0.37 13.37 8.65
N LEU A 95 0.65 12.06 8.74
CA LEU A 95 0.57 11.14 7.61
C LEU A 95 -0.86 10.96 7.09
N GLU A 96 -1.83 10.79 7.98
CA GLU A 96 -3.26 10.69 7.61
C GLU A 96 -3.79 11.94 6.90
N LYS A 97 -3.10 13.08 7.04
CA LYS A 97 -3.39 14.33 6.31
C LYS A 97 -2.50 14.54 5.09
N ALA A 98 -1.45 13.73 4.94
CA ALA A 98 -0.52 13.85 3.83
C ALA A 98 -1.17 13.43 2.51
N SER A 99 -0.90 14.23 1.48
CA SER A 99 -1.30 13.96 0.10
C SER A 99 -0.05 13.83 -0.75
N ILE A 100 0.20 12.64 -1.28
CA ILE A 100 1.43 12.30 -2.01
C ILE A 100 1.12 12.25 -3.50
N CYS A 101 1.97 12.84 -4.34
CA CYS A 101 1.94 12.66 -5.78
C CYS A 101 3.15 11.85 -6.23
N LEU A 102 2.96 10.80 -7.03
CA LEU A 102 4.05 10.08 -7.67
C LEU A 102 4.05 10.36 -9.18
N LEU A 103 5.20 10.77 -9.70
CA LEU A 103 5.43 10.92 -11.14
C LEU A 103 6.21 9.71 -11.66
N ASN A 104 5.66 9.06 -12.68
CA ASN A 104 6.11 7.80 -13.28
C ASN A 104 6.12 6.63 -12.27
N CYS A 105 5.07 5.80 -12.27
CA CYS A 105 4.96 4.63 -11.40
C CYS A 105 5.70 3.40 -11.93
N GLY A 106 7.00 3.57 -12.17
CA GLY A 106 7.93 2.45 -12.31
C GLY A 106 8.14 1.73 -10.97
N PRO A 107 8.95 0.66 -10.97
CA PRO A 107 9.09 -0.23 -9.81
C PRO A 107 9.55 0.49 -8.54
N THR A 108 10.49 1.44 -8.65
CA THR A 108 10.96 2.23 -7.50
C THR A 108 9.87 3.11 -6.91
N GLY A 109 9.11 3.81 -7.75
CA GLY A 109 8.03 4.69 -7.32
C GLY A 109 6.90 3.91 -6.66
N THR A 110 6.53 2.78 -7.26
CA THR A 110 5.51 1.88 -6.71
C THR A 110 5.92 1.30 -5.35
N GLU A 111 7.16 0.81 -5.20
CA GLU A 111 7.63 0.29 -3.92
C GLU A 111 7.66 1.36 -2.82
N ALA A 112 8.04 2.60 -3.16
CA ALA A 112 7.96 3.72 -2.23
C ALA A 112 6.51 3.99 -1.79
N LEU A 113 5.56 4.01 -2.74
CA LEU A 113 4.15 4.22 -2.43
C LEU A 113 3.57 3.09 -1.59
N LYS A 114 3.90 1.83 -1.88
CA LYS A 114 3.45 0.68 -1.08
C LYS A 114 3.73 0.90 0.41
N ASN A 115 4.96 1.31 0.74
CA ASN A 115 5.35 1.54 2.14
C ASN A 115 4.66 2.76 2.76
N LEU A 116 4.40 3.81 1.98
CA LEU A 116 3.65 4.98 2.45
C LEU A 116 2.17 4.65 2.69
N VAL A 117 1.56 3.87 1.79
CA VAL A 117 0.18 3.41 1.87
C VAL A 117 -0.01 2.47 3.05
N LEU A 118 0.90 1.52 3.26
CA LEU A 118 0.94 0.69 4.47
C LEU A 118 1.17 1.51 5.75
N GLY A 119 1.84 2.66 5.65
CA GLY A 119 2.01 3.59 6.77
C GLY A 119 0.78 4.46 7.09
N GLY A 120 -0.29 4.36 6.30
CA GLY A 120 -1.53 5.10 6.51
C GLY A 120 -1.46 6.58 6.12
N ILE A 121 -0.89 6.90 4.95
CA ILE A 121 -1.01 8.25 4.37
C ILE A 121 -2.46 8.61 4.02
N GLY A 122 -2.82 9.89 3.99
CA GLY A 122 -4.19 10.31 3.67
C GLY A 122 -4.62 10.03 2.24
N SER A 123 -3.77 10.38 1.26
CA SER A 123 -4.06 10.14 -0.15
C SER A 123 -2.83 10.05 -1.02
N VAL A 124 -2.97 9.33 -2.13
CA VAL A 124 -1.98 9.24 -3.20
C VAL A 124 -2.60 9.58 -4.54
N THR A 125 -1.87 10.32 -5.36
CA THR A 125 -2.17 10.51 -6.78
C THR A 125 -0.99 10.03 -7.64
N VAL A 126 -1.24 9.09 -8.54
CA VAL A 126 -0.22 8.56 -9.44
C VAL A 126 -0.39 9.20 -10.82
N VAL A 127 0.65 9.89 -11.30
CA VAL A 127 0.69 10.52 -12.63
C VAL A 127 1.64 9.71 -13.51
N ASP A 128 1.08 9.00 -14.49
CA ASP A 128 1.84 8.21 -15.44
C ASP A 128 1.00 7.95 -16.69
N GLY A 129 1.50 8.35 -17.86
CA GLY A 129 0.85 8.13 -19.15
C GLY A 129 1.28 6.83 -19.86
N SER A 130 2.06 5.98 -19.19
CA SER A 130 2.53 4.71 -19.74
C SER A 130 1.49 3.61 -19.53
N LYS A 131 1.48 2.64 -20.44
CA LYS A 131 0.75 1.38 -20.28
C LYS A 131 1.65 0.34 -19.63
N VAL A 132 1.04 -0.67 -19.02
CA VAL A 132 1.77 -1.83 -18.49
C VAL A 132 2.33 -2.65 -19.64
N GLU A 133 3.64 -2.87 -19.61
CA GLU A 133 4.39 -3.70 -20.54
C GLU A 133 4.79 -5.03 -19.90
N ALA A 134 5.12 -6.03 -20.72
CA ALA A 134 5.54 -7.35 -20.22
C ALA A 134 6.78 -7.28 -19.31
N SER A 135 7.68 -6.31 -19.54
CA SER A 135 8.84 -6.07 -18.68
C SER A 135 8.49 -5.55 -17.29
N ASP A 136 7.34 -4.89 -17.13
CA ASP A 136 6.90 -4.39 -15.83
C ASP A 136 6.52 -5.55 -14.90
N LEU A 137 5.98 -6.65 -15.43
CA LEU A 137 5.55 -7.82 -14.66
C LEU A 137 6.68 -8.48 -13.87
N GLY A 138 7.91 -8.36 -14.38
CA GLY A 138 9.10 -8.93 -13.75
C GLY A 138 9.77 -8.01 -12.73
N ASN A 139 9.38 -6.73 -12.64
CA ASN A 139 10.07 -5.76 -11.79
C ASN A 139 9.16 -4.92 -10.88
N ASN A 140 7.85 -4.88 -11.14
CA ASN A 140 6.87 -4.10 -10.39
C ASN A 140 5.87 -5.05 -9.72
N PHE A 141 6.10 -5.33 -8.44
CA PHE A 141 5.42 -6.39 -7.69
C PHE A 141 3.88 -6.25 -7.65
N LEU A 142 3.35 -5.04 -7.81
CA LEU A 142 1.89 -4.83 -7.84
C LEU A 142 1.26 -5.19 -9.18
N LEU A 143 2.00 -5.37 -10.26
CA LEU A 143 1.44 -5.57 -11.59
C LEU A 143 1.36 -7.06 -11.96
N ASP A 144 0.28 -7.39 -12.67
CA ASP A 144 -0.02 -8.75 -13.13
C ASP A 144 -0.26 -8.83 -14.65
N GLU A 145 -0.40 -10.04 -15.18
CA GLU A 145 -0.69 -10.26 -16.60
C GLU A 145 -2.02 -9.64 -17.04
N GLY A 146 -3.02 -9.55 -16.15
CA GLY A 146 -4.30 -8.91 -16.41
C GLY A 146 -4.20 -7.38 -16.59
N CYS A 147 -3.12 -6.78 -16.10
CA CYS A 147 -2.82 -5.36 -16.27
C CYS A 147 -2.20 -5.04 -17.62
N LEU A 148 -1.73 -6.02 -18.40
CA LEU A 148 -1.05 -5.77 -19.67
C LEU A 148 -1.87 -4.89 -20.61
N GLY A 149 -1.25 -3.82 -21.11
CA GLY A 149 -1.89 -2.84 -22.00
C GLY A 149 -2.87 -1.88 -21.33
N GLN A 150 -3.14 -2.03 -20.02
CA GLN A 150 -3.91 -1.06 -19.23
C GLN A 150 -3.03 0.13 -18.84
N PRO A 151 -3.61 1.31 -18.54
CA PRO A 151 -2.87 2.44 -17.97
C PRO A 151 -2.20 2.02 -16.66
N ARG A 152 -0.87 2.19 -16.59
CA ARG A 152 -0.08 1.73 -15.43
C ARG A 152 -0.50 2.43 -14.15
N ALA A 153 -0.75 3.74 -14.23
CA ALA A 153 -1.25 4.52 -13.07
C ALA A 153 -2.56 3.95 -12.51
N LYS A 154 -3.49 3.55 -13.38
CA LYS A 154 -4.78 2.97 -13.00
C LYS A 154 -4.58 1.63 -12.28
N SER A 155 -3.81 0.72 -12.87
CA SER A 155 -3.54 -0.60 -12.28
C SER A 155 -2.90 -0.46 -10.89
N ILE A 156 -1.84 0.35 -10.77
CA ILE A 156 -1.18 0.60 -9.49
C ILE A 156 -2.13 1.18 -8.45
N CYS A 157 -2.97 2.17 -8.82
CA CYS A 157 -3.93 2.74 -7.88
C CYS A 157 -4.97 1.74 -7.39
N SER A 158 -5.43 0.81 -8.24
CA SER A 158 -6.34 -0.26 -7.81
C SER A 158 -5.69 -1.13 -6.73
N PHE A 159 -4.45 -1.55 -6.93
CA PHE A 159 -3.72 -2.34 -5.92
C PHE A 159 -3.40 -1.57 -4.65
N LEU A 160 -3.02 -0.29 -4.76
CA LEU A 160 -2.78 0.54 -3.56
C LEU A 160 -4.06 0.75 -2.76
N GLN A 161 -5.21 0.91 -3.43
CA GLN A 161 -6.51 1.04 -2.77
C GLN A 161 -6.93 -0.23 -2.04
N GLU A 162 -6.59 -1.40 -2.61
CA GLU A 162 -6.80 -2.70 -1.97
C GLU A 162 -5.86 -2.91 -0.78
N LEU A 163 -4.60 -2.49 -0.92
CA LEU A 163 -3.57 -2.62 0.12
C LEU A 163 -3.92 -1.84 1.40
N ASN A 164 -4.58 -0.69 1.26
CA ASN A 164 -5.13 0.06 2.39
C ASN A 164 -6.33 0.90 1.96
N ASP A 165 -7.53 0.43 2.30
CA ASP A 165 -8.81 1.04 1.93
C ASP A 165 -9.05 2.41 2.57
N ALA A 166 -8.35 2.74 3.66
CA ALA A 166 -8.38 4.06 4.29
C ALA A 166 -7.62 5.12 3.48
N VAL A 167 -6.68 4.72 2.63
CA VAL A 167 -5.91 5.63 1.78
C VAL A 167 -6.68 5.90 0.50
N LYS A 168 -6.85 7.18 0.15
CA LYS A 168 -7.52 7.54 -1.11
C LYS A 168 -6.52 7.49 -2.27
N ALA A 169 -6.67 6.52 -3.18
CA ALA A 169 -5.84 6.43 -4.37
C ALA A 169 -6.55 7.05 -5.59
N LYS A 170 -5.84 7.91 -6.33
CA LYS A 170 -6.27 8.50 -7.61
C LYS A 170 -5.19 8.35 -8.65
N PHE A 171 -5.57 8.27 -9.92
CA PHE A 171 -4.62 8.23 -11.03
C PHE A 171 -4.88 9.35 -12.03
N VAL A 172 -3.82 9.76 -12.73
CA VAL A 172 -3.83 10.66 -13.88
C VAL A 172 -3.07 9.95 -15.00
N ASP A 173 -3.79 9.59 -16.05
CA ASP A 173 -3.24 8.92 -17.24
C ASP A 173 -2.69 9.97 -18.23
N GLU A 174 -1.67 10.71 -17.78
CA GLU A 174 -0.94 11.70 -18.58
C GLU A 174 0.56 11.60 -18.29
N SER A 175 1.38 11.95 -19.27
CA SER A 175 2.82 12.09 -19.05
C SER A 175 3.09 13.20 -18.03
N PRO A 176 3.93 12.96 -17.00
CA PRO A 176 4.30 14.01 -16.06
C PRO A 176 4.91 15.25 -16.73
N ALA A 177 5.69 15.07 -17.80
CA ALA A 177 6.27 16.20 -18.54
C ALA A 177 5.17 17.10 -19.15
N HIS A 178 4.15 16.50 -19.76
CA HIS A 178 3.00 17.23 -20.30
C HIS A 178 2.24 17.99 -19.20
N LEU A 179 2.02 17.35 -18.04
CA LEU A 179 1.28 17.96 -16.94
C LEU A 179 2.05 19.11 -16.28
N ILE A 180 3.39 19.00 -16.19
CA ILE A 180 4.27 20.07 -15.72
C ILE A 180 4.19 21.29 -16.64
N ASP A 181 4.17 21.08 -17.95
CA ASP A 181 4.14 22.17 -18.93
C ASP A 181 2.76 22.82 -19.03
N THR A 182 1.68 22.03 -18.93
CA THR A 182 0.31 22.51 -19.18
C THR A 182 -0.44 22.94 -17.91
N ASN A 183 -0.13 22.36 -16.76
CA ASN A 183 -0.82 22.66 -15.50
C ASN A 183 0.11 22.50 -14.27
N PRO A 184 1.15 23.34 -14.12
CA PRO A 184 2.07 23.26 -12.99
C PRO A 184 1.37 23.49 -11.63
N SER A 185 0.26 24.25 -11.60
CA SER A 185 -0.55 24.47 -10.39
C SER A 185 -1.19 23.20 -9.84
N PHE A 186 -1.29 22.13 -10.64
CA PHE A 186 -1.76 20.82 -10.19
C PHE A 186 -0.94 20.31 -9.00
N PHE A 187 0.37 20.56 -8.97
CA PHE A 187 1.26 19.99 -7.97
C PHE A 187 1.17 20.69 -6.60
N SER A 188 0.65 21.92 -6.54
CA SER A 188 0.57 22.73 -5.31
C SER A 188 -0.36 22.15 -4.24
N GLN A 189 -1.20 21.17 -4.59
CA GLN A 189 -2.13 20.51 -3.66
C GLN A 189 -1.49 19.36 -2.87
N PHE A 190 -0.29 18.92 -3.25
CA PHE A 190 0.36 17.77 -2.63
C PHE A 190 1.34 18.22 -1.54
N THR A 191 1.40 17.45 -0.47
CA THR A 191 2.39 17.62 0.61
C THR A 191 3.79 17.21 0.16
N VAL A 192 3.87 16.18 -0.68
CA VAL A 192 5.14 15.69 -1.26
C VAL A 192 4.87 15.24 -2.69
N VAL A 193 5.75 15.65 -3.60
CA VAL A 193 5.81 15.13 -4.98
C VAL A 193 7.06 14.27 -5.09
N ILE A 194 6.89 12.98 -5.37
CA ILE A 194 7.95 12.03 -5.61
C ILE A 194 8.07 11.87 -7.12
N ALA A 195 9.24 12.17 -7.68
CA ALA A 195 9.53 11.94 -9.09
C ALA A 195 10.49 10.78 -9.22
N THR A 196 10.06 9.70 -9.88
CA THR A 196 10.92 8.57 -10.23
C THR A 196 11.03 8.44 -11.74
N GLN A 197 12.06 7.72 -12.22
CA GLN A 197 12.30 7.50 -13.66
C GLN A 197 12.26 8.79 -14.51
N ALA A 198 12.58 9.94 -13.93
CA ALA A 198 12.56 11.20 -14.66
C ALA A 198 13.66 11.17 -15.71
N ALA A 199 13.29 11.31 -16.99
CA ALA A 199 14.26 11.70 -18.00
C ALA A 199 14.87 13.05 -17.57
N THR A 200 16.17 13.22 -17.76
CA THR A 200 16.87 14.49 -17.55
C THR A 200 16.37 15.52 -18.57
N SER A 201 15.20 16.11 -18.30
CA SER A 201 14.71 17.30 -18.98
C SER A 201 14.68 18.48 -17.98
N PRO A 202 14.81 19.73 -18.46
CA PRO A 202 14.94 20.91 -17.60
C PRO A 202 13.80 21.09 -16.59
N GLY A 203 12.58 20.65 -16.92
CA GLY A 203 11.38 20.85 -16.10
C GLY A 203 11.34 20.04 -14.80
N ALA A 204 11.98 18.86 -14.76
CA ALA A 204 12.02 18.02 -13.55
C ALA A 204 12.77 18.70 -12.40
N THR A 205 13.78 19.52 -12.70
CA THR A 205 14.54 20.30 -11.72
C THR A 205 13.70 21.42 -11.08
N THR A 206 12.77 22.01 -11.84
CA THR A 206 11.91 23.12 -11.37
C THR A 206 10.98 22.71 -10.23
N LEU A 207 10.46 21.48 -10.25
CA LEU A 207 9.63 20.96 -9.16
C LEU A 207 10.43 20.76 -7.86
N ALA A 208 11.67 20.26 -7.95
CA ALA A 208 12.54 20.09 -6.77
C ALA A 208 12.95 21.43 -6.15
N ALA A 209 13.01 22.51 -6.95
CA ALA A 209 13.40 23.84 -6.51
C ALA A 209 12.29 24.62 -5.78
N SER A 210 11.10 24.05 -5.60
CA SER A 210 9.97 24.70 -4.93
C SER A 210 9.69 24.11 -3.53
N PRO A 211 10.59 24.27 -2.53
CA PRO A 211 10.26 23.92 -1.17
C PRO A 211 9.29 24.96 -0.61
N SER A 212 8.03 24.57 -0.39
CA SER A 212 7.20 25.33 0.55
C SER A 212 7.82 25.17 1.93
N THR A 213 8.21 26.29 2.53
CA THR A 213 8.79 26.39 3.87
C THR A 213 7.92 25.64 4.87
N ALA A 214 8.38 24.50 5.38
CA ALA A 214 7.78 23.88 6.54
C ALA A 214 7.92 24.87 7.74
N PRO A 215 6.87 25.12 8.53
CA PRO A 215 6.98 25.99 9.70
C PRO A 215 7.98 25.38 10.68
N GLY A 216 8.90 26.20 11.18
CA GLY A 216 10.04 25.79 11.99
C GLY A 216 9.66 24.86 13.15
N SER A 217 10.39 23.76 13.27
CA SER A 217 10.42 22.94 14.47
C SER A 217 10.90 23.77 15.66
N PRO A 218 10.24 23.73 16.83
CA PRO A 218 10.74 24.40 18.02
C PRO A 218 12.03 23.72 18.48
N THR A 219 13.09 24.50 18.62
CA THR A 219 14.34 24.10 19.24
C THR A 219 14.05 23.67 20.67
N ARG A 220 14.23 22.39 20.98
CA ARG A 220 14.18 21.89 22.35
C ARG A 220 15.51 22.27 23.04
N THR A 221 15.42 23.20 23.98
CA THR A 221 16.45 23.46 25.01
C THR A 221 16.63 22.27 25.92
#